data_AF-A0A6N6M693-F1
#
_entry.id   AF-A0A6N6M693-F1
#
_cell.length_a   1.000
_cell.length_b   1.000
_cell.length_c   1.000
_cell.angle_alpha   90.00
_cell.angle_beta   90.00
_cell.angle_gamma   90.00
#
_symmetry.space_group_name_H-M   'P 1'
#
loop_
_entity.id
_entity.type
_entity.pdbx_description
1 polymer ?
#
loop_
_entity_poly.entity_id
_entity_poly.type
_entity_poly.pdbx_seq_one_letter_code
_entity_poly.pdbx_strand_id
1 'polypeptide(L)'
;MNLKKVVIWIVSILVIAIAGYFGLEKWVEYKLKKLLQSNETYLYSLYFEGVDVKLFDGSASLTKFKVSPNRSIVDQLIENKTNPEIIFQLKVKSVNLNKLSYFQLLNSELQIGELTISKPEVTLELLPKPDEKPPEDGNKKDYSSLFSFKSLLIKNFAIEEASASLHHYQTKSSKSRQIGSMDSFNMIAGQIQYNPEGSIQNRLSTEGIIIEASEVVFPNYEEKQIRLSRLKFDFNERKIQLKSGSVQHLESIEAFQRQTQFRKMWFRFQFSDLTIDEIDYESALYQNWLAEKLSVDSLNIQLFNNPRLPFPPDRKFPFFQSALKSIQNPIKIDSVLINNSALTYQIPGLKGEPRSQLEFEQINGYLKNVTNSLPTSGKTIFEVSCLPNNTGWLHSTWTFDLSSTEDDFFIAANATDLDLSKFNQLIEPQTRVHINSGNIPYLKLRMDGNKYQNHVKMNYEFRDADIEVFKYDQETGQKKKRKIASFLANLVIDNPLKDEYKFETKSTVNRPSETTFFKFIWLGILDGFKEGAFNNRYEKKEKP
;
A
#
# COMPACT_ATOMS: atom_id res chain seq x y z
N MET A 1 -53.05 63.22 6.13
CA MET A 1 -53.21 61.91 5.48
C MET A 1 -54.16 61.07 6.34
N ASN A 2 -55.25 60.55 5.78
CA ASN A 2 -56.32 59.89 6.56
C ASN A 2 -55.79 58.56 7.12
N LEU A 3 -55.74 58.39 8.45
CA LEU A 3 -55.10 57.25 9.14
C LEU A 3 -55.57 55.89 8.59
N LYS A 4 -56.85 55.78 8.20
CA LYS A 4 -57.42 54.60 7.54
C LYS A 4 -56.75 54.27 6.21
N LYS A 5 -56.43 55.27 5.39
CA LYS A 5 -55.73 55.07 4.10
C LYS A 5 -54.30 54.59 4.32
N VAL A 6 -53.61 55.10 5.34
CA VAL A 6 -52.24 54.67 5.68
C VAL A 6 -52.21 53.22 6.14
N VAL A 7 -53.15 52.82 7.01
CA VAL A 7 -53.27 51.42 7.46
C VAL A 7 -53.59 50.49 6.30
N ILE A 8 -54.52 50.86 5.40
CA ILE A 8 -54.82 50.07 4.20
C ILE A 8 -53.58 49.91 3.31
N TRP A 9 -52.83 50.99 3.07
CA TRP A 9 -51.58 50.92 2.30
C TRP A 9 -50.55 49.98 2.94
N ILE A 10 -50.34 50.06 4.26
CA ILE A 10 -49.39 49.19 4.98
C ILE A 10 -49.83 47.73 4.90
N VAL A 11 -51.12 47.43 5.10
CA VAL A 11 -51.65 46.06 5.01
C VAL A 11 -51.56 45.54 3.58
N SER A 12 -51.85 46.36 2.57
CA SER A 12 -51.70 45.95 1.16
C SER A 12 -50.24 45.65 0.80
N ILE A 13 -49.28 46.48 1.25
CA ILE A 13 -47.85 46.23 1.06
C ILE A 13 -47.43 44.94 1.77
N LEU A 14 -47.94 44.69 2.99
CA LEU A 14 -47.64 43.48 3.75
C LEU A 14 -48.18 42.23 3.06
N VAL A 15 -49.43 42.27 2.56
CA VAL A 15 -50.02 41.16 1.80
C VAL A 15 -49.26 40.90 0.51
N ILE A 16 -48.85 41.95 -0.22
CA ILE A 16 -48.03 41.82 -1.43
C ILE A 16 -46.64 41.25 -1.09
N ALA A 17 -46.05 41.68 0.02
CA ALA A 17 -44.76 41.15 0.48
C ALA A 17 -44.86 39.68 0.89
N ILE A 18 -45.93 39.28 1.59
CA ILE A 18 -46.19 37.87 1.97
C ILE A 18 -46.46 37.02 0.73
N ALA A 19 -47.32 37.49 -0.19
CA ALA A 19 -47.61 36.79 -1.44
C ALA A 19 -46.35 36.68 -2.33
N GLY A 20 -45.55 37.75 -2.40
CA GLY A 20 -44.27 37.78 -3.09
C GLY A 20 -43.26 36.81 -2.47
N TYR A 21 -43.21 36.72 -1.15
CA TYR A 21 -42.37 35.75 -0.42
C TYR A 21 -42.72 34.31 -0.79
N PHE A 22 -44.00 33.90 -0.62
CA PHE A 22 -44.42 32.53 -0.96
C PHE A 22 -44.31 32.24 -2.47
N GLY A 23 -44.54 33.25 -3.32
CA GLY A 23 -44.36 33.15 -4.77
C GLY A 23 -42.89 32.92 -5.16
N LEU A 24 -41.96 33.64 -4.54
CA LEU A 24 -40.53 33.47 -4.76
C LEU A 24 -40.05 32.10 -4.28
N GLU A 25 -40.53 31.62 -3.13
CA GLU A 25 -40.21 30.30 -2.58
C GLU A 25 -40.58 29.19 -3.56
N LYS A 26 -41.83 29.22 -4.06
CA LYS A 26 -42.32 28.28 -5.08
C LYS A 26 -41.57 28.40 -6.40
N TRP A 27 -41.17 29.61 -6.79
CA TRP A 27 -40.38 29.84 -8.00
C TRP A 27 -38.98 29.24 -7.90
N VAL A 28 -38.29 29.43 -6.77
CA VAL A 28 -36.97 28.81 -6.51
C VAL A 28 -37.09 27.28 -6.50
N GLU A 29 -38.09 26.73 -5.79
CA GLU A 29 -38.39 25.30 -5.75
C GLU A 29 -38.55 24.71 -7.17
N TYR A 30 -39.37 25.36 -8.00
CA TYR A 30 -39.61 24.96 -9.39
C TYR A 30 -38.34 25.06 -10.25
N LYS A 31 -37.57 26.15 -10.10
CA LYS A 31 -36.31 26.36 -10.84
C LYS A 31 -35.26 25.32 -10.49
N LEU A 32 -35.04 25.03 -9.21
CA LEU A 32 -34.12 23.98 -8.77
C LEU A 32 -34.57 22.61 -9.29
N LYS A 33 -35.87 22.29 -9.20
CA LYS A 33 -36.44 21.06 -9.77
C LYS A 33 -36.12 20.90 -11.24
N LYS A 34 -36.31 21.97 -12.02
CA LYS A 34 -36.05 21.97 -13.47
C LYS A 34 -34.57 21.85 -13.82
N LEU A 35 -33.68 22.56 -13.11
CA LEU A 35 -32.24 22.55 -13.39
C LEU A 35 -31.54 21.25 -13.00
N LEU A 36 -32.01 20.61 -11.94
CA LEU A 36 -31.47 19.35 -11.42
C LEU A 36 -32.12 18.11 -12.05
N GLN A 37 -33.06 18.28 -12.97
CA GLN A 37 -33.73 17.16 -13.63
C GLN A 37 -32.72 16.38 -14.51
N SER A 38 -32.59 15.08 -14.25
CA SER A 38 -31.72 14.19 -15.04
C SER A 38 -32.36 13.82 -16.38
N ASN A 39 -31.55 13.68 -17.43
CA ASN A 39 -31.96 13.16 -18.73
C ASN A 39 -31.76 11.63 -18.77
N GLU A 40 -32.63 10.91 -19.47
CA GLU A 40 -32.52 9.45 -19.66
C GLU A 40 -31.25 9.03 -20.41
N THR A 41 -30.65 9.96 -21.16
CA THR A 41 -29.40 9.72 -21.90
C THR A 41 -28.14 9.91 -21.06
N TYR A 42 -28.23 10.22 -19.76
CA TYR A 42 -27.06 10.49 -18.92
C TYR A 42 -26.58 9.23 -18.18
N LEU A 43 -25.25 9.12 -17.99
CA LEU A 43 -24.66 8.00 -17.24
C LEU A 43 -25.20 7.91 -15.81
N TYR A 44 -25.60 9.04 -15.22
CA TYR A 44 -26.17 9.10 -13.89
C TYR A 44 -27.56 9.72 -13.90
N SER A 45 -28.41 9.16 -13.04
CA SER A 45 -29.73 9.68 -12.70
C SER A 45 -29.66 10.35 -11.33
N LEU A 46 -30.41 11.45 -11.18
CA LEU A 46 -30.52 12.18 -9.92
C LEU A 46 -31.98 12.17 -9.49
N TYR A 47 -32.22 11.85 -8.23
CA TYR A 47 -33.54 11.81 -7.61
C TYR A 47 -33.53 12.57 -6.28
N PHE A 48 -34.61 13.28 -5.99
CA PHE A 48 -34.95 13.84 -4.69
C PHE A 48 -36.48 13.92 -4.58
N GLU A 49 -37.00 13.79 -3.37
CA GLU A 49 -38.45 13.80 -3.12
C GLU A 49 -39.00 15.23 -3.12
N GLY A 50 -38.26 16.16 -2.54
CA GLY A 50 -38.69 17.55 -2.38
C GLY A 50 -37.53 18.52 -2.30
N VAL A 51 -37.88 19.80 -2.37
CA VAL A 51 -36.97 20.92 -2.18
C VAL A 51 -37.60 21.82 -1.13
N ASP A 52 -36.94 22.02 -0.01
CA ASP A 52 -37.33 22.96 1.04
C ASP A 52 -36.50 24.24 0.89
N VAL A 53 -37.14 25.40 0.77
CA VAL A 53 -36.48 26.68 0.48
C VAL A 53 -36.71 27.66 1.63
N LYS A 54 -35.62 28.16 2.22
CA LYS A 54 -35.66 29.19 3.26
C LYS A 54 -35.04 30.47 2.72
N LEU A 55 -35.91 31.34 2.21
CA LEU A 55 -35.51 32.56 1.49
C LEU A 55 -34.67 33.52 2.34
N PHE A 56 -35.03 33.70 3.62
CA PHE A 56 -34.31 34.59 4.53
C PHE A 56 -32.86 34.15 4.77
N ASP A 57 -32.64 32.83 4.87
CA ASP A 57 -31.32 32.25 5.13
C ASP A 57 -30.51 32.07 3.83
N GLY A 58 -31.12 32.34 2.67
CA GLY A 58 -30.50 32.04 1.39
C GLY A 58 -30.26 30.54 1.19
N SER A 59 -31.04 29.66 1.83
CA SER A 59 -30.77 28.23 1.86
C SER A 59 -31.86 27.39 1.18
N ALA A 60 -31.46 26.22 0.70
CA ALA A 60 -32.35 25.21 0.15
C ALA A 60 -31.87 23.81 0.55
N SER A 61 -32.79 22.88 0.78
CA SER A 61 -32.47 21.48 1.11
C SER A 61 -33.17 20.52 0.15
N LEU A 62 -32.41 19.61 -0.46
CA LEU A 62 -32.94 18.54 -1.31
C LEU A 62 -33.18 17.30 -0.44
N THR A 63 -34.42 16.85 -0.29
CA THR A 63 -34.77 15.72 0.59
C THR A 63 -34.75 14.37 -0.14
N LYS A 64 -34.36 13.30 0.58
CA LYS A 64 -34.17 11.93 0.05
C LYS A 64 -33.36 11.90 -1.25
N PHE A 65 -32.23 12.62 -1.24
CA PHE A 65 -31.38 12.78 -2.40
C PHE A 65 -30.63 11.48 -2.73
N LYS A 66 -30.61 11.12 -4.01
CA LYS A 66 -29.93 9.95 -4.54
C LYS A 66 -29.33 10.26 -5.91
N VAL A 67 -28.09 9.87 -6.11
CA VAL A 67 -27.42 9.82 -7.42
C VAL A 67 -27.10 8.36 -7.71
N SER A 68 -27.46 7.86 -8.88
CA SER A 68 -27.24 6.46 -9.23
C SER A 68 -26.93 6.28 -10.71
N PRO A 69 -26.02 5.37 -11.05
CA PRO A 69 -25.69 5.10 -12.44
C PRO A 69 -26.89 4.48 -13.17
N ASN A 70 -27.10 4.89 -14.42
CA ASN A 70 -28.08 4.29 -15.31
C ASN A 70 -27.53 2.94 -15.79
N ARG A 71 -28.07 1.84 -15.26
CA ARG A 71 -27.57 0.48 -15.53
C ARG A 71 -27.60 0.11 -17.01
N SER A 72 -28.63 0.51 -17.74
CA SER A 72 -28.71 0.23 -19.18
C SER A 72 -27.59 0.90 -19.97
N ILE A 73 -27.16 2.11 -19.59
CA ILE A 73 -26.04 2.81 -20.23
C ILE A 73 -24.70 2.19 -19.78
N VAL A 74 -24.55 1.87 -18.49
CA VAL A 74 -23.34 1.21 -17.97
C VAL A 74 -23.10 -0.12 -18.70
N ASP A 75 -24.12 -0.96 -18.84
CA ASP A 75 -24.00 -2.26 -19.50
C ASP A 75 -23.59 -2.09 -20.98
N GLN A 76 -24.19 -1.12 -21.70
CA GLN A 76 -23.77 -0.77 -23.06
C GLN A 76 -22.32 -0.30 -23.15
N LEU A 77 -21.86 0.51 -22.19
CA LEU A 77 -20.48 0.99 -22.17
C LEU A 77 -19.49 -0.13 -21.87
N ILE A 78 -19.87 -1.09 -21.02
CA ILE A 78 -19.05 -2.29 -20.72
C ILE A 78 -18.97 -3.19 -21.96
N GLU A 79 -20.09 -3.44 -22.64
CA GLU A 79 -20.12 -4.22 -23.89
C GLU A 79 -19.23 -3.59 -24.97
N ASN A 80 -19.28 -2.27 -25.09
CA ASN A 80 -18.44 -1.50 -26.01
C ASN A 80 -17.03 -1.21 -25.47
N LYS A 81 -16.71 -1.64 -24.23
CA LYS A 81 -15.45 -1.40 -23.52
C LYS A 81 -14.99 0.07 -23.49
N THR A 82 -15.95 0.97 -23.37
CA THR A 82 -15.76 2.43 -23.26
C THR A 82 -16.24 2.95 -21.90
N ASN A 83 -16.48 2.04 -20.96
CA ASN A 83 -16.91 2.38 -19.60
C ASN A 83 -15.81 3.10 -18.81
N PRO A 84 -16.20 3.95 -17.84
CA PRO A 84 -15.25 4.41 -16.83
C PRO A 84 -14.76 3.22 -15.98
N GLU A 85 -13.60 3.33 -15.37
CA GLU A 85 -13.07 2.27 -14.50
C GLU A 85 -13.84 2.15 -13.17
N ILE A 86 -14.44 3.26 -12.72
CA ILE A 86 -15.17 3.34 -11.46
C ILE A 86 -16.47 4.11 -11.69
N ILE A 87 -17.57 3.59 -11.16
CA ILE A 87 -18.83 4.32 -11.01
C ILE A 87 -19.20 4.41 -9.52
N PHE A 88 -20.06 5.37 -9.19
CA PHE A 88 -20.52 5.55 -7.82
C PHE A 88 -22.03 5.69 -7.70
N GLN A 89 -22.58 5.34 -6.55
CA GLN A 89 -23.92 5.69 -6.14
C GLN A 89 -23.81 6.44 -4.83
N LEU A 90 -24.60 7.50 -4.68
CA LEU A 90 -24.70 8.27 -3.45
C LEU A 90 -26.15 8.33 -3.02
N LYS A 91 -26.41 8.08 -1.74
CA LYS A 91 -27.73 8.23 -1.12
C LYS A 91 -27.59 8.99 0.19
N VAL A 92 -28.45 9.97 0.40
CA VAL A 92 -28.42 10.79 1.62
C VAL A 92 -29.82 11.28 1.97
N LYS A 93 -30.06 11.55 3.25
CA LYS A 93 -31.35 12.08 3.73
C LYS A 93 -31.62 13.48 3.19
N SER A 94 -30.59 14.33 3.17
CA SER A 94 -30.70 15.71 2.70
C SER A 94 -29.37 16.22 2.16
N VAL A 95 -29.41 17.01 1.10
CA VAL A 95 -28.29 17.85 0.66
C VAL A 95 -28.61 19.30 0.99
N ASN A 96 -27.77 19.96 1.77
CA ASN A 96 -28.00 21.33 2.21
C ASN A 96 -27.20 22.30 1.33
N LEU A 97 -27.89 23.27 0.75
CA LEU A 97 -27.35 24.36 -0.06
C LEU A 97 -27.50 25.65 0.74
N ASN A 98 -26.40 26.28 1.12
CA ASN A 98 -26.39 27.54 1.85
C ASN A 98 -25.85 28.67 0.95
N LYS A 99 -26.36 29.88 1.17
CA LYS A 99 -26.00 31.09 0.40
C LYS A 99 -26.20 30.88 -1.12
N LEU A 100 -27.36 30.36 -1.49
CA LEU A 100 -27.79 30.15 -2.88
C LEU A 100 -28.07 31.50 -3.54
N SER A 101 -27.47 31.73 -4.71
CA SER A 101 -27.71 32.95 -5.49
C SER A 101 -28.98 32.86 -6.32
N TYR A 102 -30.09 33.43 -5.84
CA TYR A 102 -31.37 33.42 -6.56
C TYR A 102 -31.32 34.17 -7.89
N PHE A 103 -30.49 35.22 -8.01
CA PHE A 103 -30.34 35.98 -9.24
C PHE A 103 -29.71 35.13 -10.36
N GLN A 104 -28.75 34.26 -10.03
CA GLN A 104 -28.10 33.39 -11.02
C GLN A 104 -29.03 32.30 -11.56
N LEU A 105 -30.04 31.87 -10.78
CA LEU A 105 -31.07 30.93 -11.25
C LEU A 105 -31.91 31.48 -12.41
N LEU A 106 -31.95 32.81 -12.60
CA LEU A 106 -32.59 33.43 -13.78
C LEU A 106 -31.85 33.07 -15.07
N ASN A 107 -30.52 32.97 -15.00
CA ASN A 107 -29.63 32.67 -16.12
C ASN A 107 -29.40 31.16 -16.34
N SER A 108 -30.11 30.31 -15.60
CA SER A 108 -29.86 28.86 -15.53
C SER A 108 -28.47 28.51 -15.02
N GLU A 109 -27.90 29.35 -14.15
CA GLU A 109 -26.62 29.13 -13.47
C GLU A 109 -26.86 28.80 -12.00
N LEU A 110 -26.08 27.87 -11.45
CA LEU A 110 -26.18 27.46 -10.06
C LEU A 110 -24.95 27.93 -9.28
N GLN A 111 -25.13 28.94 -8.43
CA GLN A 111 -24.06 29.45 -7.57
C GLN A 111 -24.42 29.25 -6.10
N ILE A 112 -23.60 28.47 -5.39
CA ILE A 112 -23.80 28.05 -4.02
C ILE A 112 -22.58 28.48 -3.19
N GLY A 113 -22.80 29.14 -2.06
CA GLY A 113 -21.70 29.52 -1.17
C GLY A 113 -21.17 28.34 -0.34
N GLU A 114 -22.04 27.43 0.06
CA GLU A 114 -21.66 26.24 0.83
C GLU A 114 -22.62 25.09 0.53
N LEU A 115 -22.07 23.92 0.23
CA LEU A 115 -22.82 22.68 0.02
C LEU A 115 -22.29 21.61 0.97
N THR A 116 -23.15 21.13 1.87
CA THR A 116 -22.80 20.11 2.85
C THR A 116 -23.68 18.88 2.68
N ILE A 117 -23.04 17.70 2.65
CA ILE A 117 -23.68 16.39 2.61
C ILE A 117 -23.27 15.61 3.86
N SER A 118 -24.14 15.57 4.86
CA SER A 118 -23.86 14.86 6.11
C SER A 118 -24.42 13.43 6.07
N LYS A 119 -23.58 12.46 6.45
CA LYS A 119 -23.87 11.02 6.55
C LYS A 119 -24.39 10.38 5.26
N PRO A 120 -23.79 10.62 4.08
CA PRO A 120 -24.18 9.89 2.88
C PRO A 120 -23.71 8.42 2.94
N GLU A 121 -24.50 7.55 2.32
CA GLU A 121 -24.13 6.19 1.97
C GLU A 121 -23.60 6.20 0.53
N VAL A 122 -22.32 5.86 0.36
CA VAL A 122 -21.64 5.78 -0.95
C VAL A 122 -21.39 4.32 -1.32
N THR A 123 -21.68 3.97 -2.56
CA THR A 123 -21.31 2.68 -3.14
C THR A 123 -20.40 2.96 -4.32
N LEU A 124 -19.16 2.49 -4.26
CA LEU A 124 -18.21 2.51 -5.37
C LEU A 124 -18.22 1.15 -6.04
N GLU A 125 -18.16 1.13 -7.36
CA GLU A 125 -18.14 -0.10 -8.15
C GLU A 125 -17.02 -0.04 -9.18
N LEU A 126 -16.06 -0.96 -9.05
CA LEU A 126 -14.98 -1.17 -10.01
C LEU A 126 -15.54 -1.95 -11.20
N LEU A 127 -15.43 -1.35 -12.38
CA LEU A 127 -15.85 -1.94 -13.65
C LEU A 127 -14.65 -2.60 -14.36
N PRO A 128 -14.90 -3.45 -15.38
CA PRO A 128 -13.83 -4.00 -16.21
C PRO A 128 -12.98 -2.89 -16.86
N LYS A 129 -11.68 -3.11 -17.02
CA LYS A 129 -10.80 -2.15 -17.69
C LYS A 129 -11.30 -1.89 -19.13
N PRO A 130 -11.47 -0.63 -19.56
CA PRO A 130 -11.81 -0.29 -20.94
C PRO A 130 -10.61 -0.58 -21.87
N ASP A 131 -10.85 -0.59 -23.19
CA ASP A 131 -9.76 -0.70 -24.16
C ASP A 131 -8.93 0.62 -24.16
N GLU A 132 -7.60 0.52 -24.09
CA GLU A 132 -6.66 1.66 -23.99
C GLU A 132 -6.76 2.64 -25.19
N LYS A 133 -7.30 2.18 -26.31
CA LYS A 133 -7.62 2.98 -27.48
C LYS A 133 -9.10 2.79 -27.81
N PRO A 134 -9.96 3.81 -27.62
CA PRO A 134 -11.31 3.72 -28.16
C PRO A 134 -11.21 3.60 -29.70
N PRO A 135 -12.12 2.86 -30.35
CA PRO A 135 -12.17 2.80 -31.81
C PRO A 135 -12.15 4.22 -32.41
N GLU A 136 -11.35 4.43 -33.45
CA GLU A 136 -11.21 5.73 -34.15
C GLU A 136 -12.49 6.17 -34.88
N ASP A 137 -13.53 5.34 -34.91
CA ASP A 137 -14.72 5.57 -35.70
C ASP A 137 -15.99 5.48 -34.84
N GLY A 138 -16.83 6.51 -34.93
CA GLY A 138 -18.16 6.55 -34.34
C GLY A 138 -18.37 7.66 -33.30
N ASN A 139 -19.19 8.65 -33.67
CA ASN A 139 -19.82 9.66 -32.82
C ASN A 139 -19.82 9.31 -31.32
N LYS A 140 -18.86 9.85 -30.57
CA LYS A 140 -18.85 9.79 -29.09
C LYS A 140 -20.10 10.48 -28.59
N LYS A 141 -21.14 9.72 -28.25
CA LYS A 141 -22.24 10.23 -27.43
C LYS A 141 -21.63 10.62 -26.09
N ASP A 142 -21.64 11.92 -25.82
CA ASP A 142 -21.13 12.48 -24.59
C ASP A 142 -22.13 12.20 -23.46
N TYR A 143 -21.90 11.12 -22.72
CA TYR A 143 -22.73 10.73 -21.57
C TYR A 143 -22.40 11.53 -20.29
N SER A 144 -21.49 12.53 -20.36
CA SER A 144 -20.89 13.18 -19.19
C SER A 144 -21.66 14.38 -18.63
N SER A 145 -22.65 14.92 -19.36
CA SER A 145 -23.45 16.01 -18.81
C SER A 145 -24.39 15.45 -17.74
N LEU A 146 -24.13 15.74 -16.46
CA LEU A 146 -24.96 15.28 -15.34
C LEU A 146 -26.24 16.13 -15.16
N PHE A 147 -26.23 17.37 -15.64
CA PHE A 147 -27.21 18.38 -15.27
C PHE A 147 -27.56 19.33 -16.42
N SER A 148 -28.71 20.00 -16.29
CA SER A 148 -29.29 20.91 -17.30
C SER A 148 -28.93 22.40 -17.09
N PHE A 149 -28.07 22.72 -16.12
CA PHE A 149 -27.62 24.10 -15.87
C PHE A 149 -26.45 24.48 -16.79
N LYS A 150 -26.28 25.78 -17.05
CA LYS A 150 -25.18 26.31 -17.89
C LYS A 150 -23.83 26.29 -17.19
N SER A 151 -23.83 26.55 -15.88
CA SER A 151 -22.64 26.53 -15.05
C SER A 151 -23.02 26.24 -13.60
N LEU A 152 -22.07 25.65 -12.87
CA LEU A 152 -22.14 25.41 -11.44
C LEU A 152 -20.88 25.97 -10.78
N LEU A 153 -21.08 26.73 -9.70
CA LEU A 153 -20.02 27.16 -8.80
C LEU A 153 -20.43 26.84 -7.36
N ILE A 154 -19.61 26.05 -6.66
CA ILE A 154 -19.73 25.78 -5.22
C ILE A 154 -18.46 26.31 -4.56
N LYS A 155 -18.58 27.33 -3.70
CA LYS A 155 -17.40 27.92 -3.07
C LYS A 155 -16.78 27.00 -2.01
N ASN A 156 -17.60 26.37 -1.18
CA ASN A 156 -17.17 25.42 -0.16
C ASN A 156 -18.02 24.15 -0.27
N PHE A 157 -17.38 23.00 -0.43
CA PHE A 157 -18.03 21.72 -0.48
C PHE A 157 -17.53 20.84 0.68
N ALA A 158 -18.45 20.21 1.39
CA ALA A 158 -18.13 19.29 2.46
C ALA A 158 -18.99 18.02 2.40
N ILE A 159 -18.34 16.87 2.56
CA ILE A 159 -18.99 15.61 2.93
C ILE A 159 -18.55 15.30 4.36
N GLU A 160 -19.51 15.01 5.23
CA GLU A 160 -19.27 14.74 6.64
C GLU A 160 -19.78 13.36 7.03
N GLU A 161 -18.96 12.59 7.77
CA GLU A 161 -19.32 11.28 8.32
C GLU A 161 -19.90 10.31 7.27
N ALA A 162 -19.35 10.31 6.06
CA ALA A 162 -19.80 9.43 5.00
C ALA A 162 -19.34 7.99 5.22
N SER A 163 -20.15 7.03 4.78
CA SER A 163 -19.76 5.62 4.72
C SER A 163 -19.64 5.21 3.25
N ALA A 164 -18.66 4.36 2.93
CA ALA A 164 -18.50 3.80 1.60
C ALA A 164 -18.38 2.28 1.60
N SER A 165 -18.91 1.65 0.56
CA SER A 165 -18.66 0.26 0.23
C SER A 165 -18.05 0.15 -1.16
N LEU A 166 -17.02 -0.68 -1.31
CA LEU A 166 -16.38 -0.93 -2.60
C LEU A 166 -16.81 -2.30 -3.12
N HIS A 167 -17.32 -2.32 -4.35
CA HIS A 167 -17.77 -3.51 -5.04
C HIS A 167 -16.97 -3.74 -6.30
N HIS A 168 -16.79 -5.00 -6.66
CA HIS A 168 -16.20 -5.41 -7.93
C HIS A 168 -17.29 -6.02 -8.80
N TYR A 169 -17.48 -5.44 -9.99
CA TYR A 169 -18.41 -5.94 -10.98
C TYR A 169 -17.92 -7.28 -11.57
N GLN A 170 -18.79 -8.29 -11.53
CA GLN A 170 -18.50 -9.61 -12.07
C GLN A 170 -19.23 -9.81 -13.40
N THR A 171 -18.50 -9.75 -14.51
CA THR A 171 -19.06 -9.88 -15.87
C THR A 171 -19.84 -11.18 -16.09
N LYS A 172 -19.41 -12.30 -15.48
CA LYS A 172 -20.07 -13.61 -15.65
C LYS A 172 -21.46 -13.70 -15.01
N SER A 173 -21.69 -12.96 -13.94
CA SER A 173 -22.93 -13.00 -13.15
C SER A 173 -23.75 -11.72 -13.27
N SER A 174 -23.22 -10.71 -13.97
CA SER A 174 -23.72 -9.33 -14.01
C SER A 174 -24.09 -8.80 -12.62
N LYS A 175 -23.30 -9.19 -11.60
CA LYS A 175 -23.50 -8.84 -10.20
C LYS A 175 -22.24 -8.25 -9.61
N SER A 176 -22.43 -7.35 -8.65
CA SER A 176 -21.34 -6.78 -7.88
C SER A 176 -21.13 -7.54 -6.58
N ARG A 177 -19.86 -7.74 -6.22
CA ARG A 177 -19.45 -8.32 -4.94
C ARG A 177 -18.72 -7.27 -4.12
N GLN A 178 -19.16 -7.06 -2.89
CA GLN A 178 -18.42 -6.19 -1.96
C GLN A 178 -17.04 -6.78 -1.67
N ILE A 179 -16.01 -5.97 -1.86
CA ILE A 179 -14.60 -6.31 -1.63
C ILE A 179 -13.95 -5.44 -0.55
N GLY A 180 -14.56 -4.31 -0.19
CA GLY A 180 -14.08 -3.45 0.89
C GLY A 180 -15.15 -2.50 1.44
N SER A 181 -14.80 -1.83 2.52
CA SER A 181 -15.61 -0.79 3.16
C SER A 181 -14.76 0.32 3.75
N MET A 182 -15.40 1.45 3.99
CA MET A 182 -14.85 2.62 4.67
C MET A 182 -15.96 3.18 5.57
N ASP A 183 -15.77 3.12 6.89
CA ASP A 183 -16.89 3.30 7.83
C ASP A 183 -17.20 4.78 8.14
N SER A 184 -16.20 5.65 8.00
CA SER A 184 -16.37 7.10 8.17
C SER A 184 -15.30 7.86 7.40
N PHE A 185 -15.70 8.71 6.48
CA PHE A 185 -14.81 9.66 5.83
C PHE A 185 -15.43 11.05 5.69
N ASN A 186 -14.56 12.05 5.72
CA ASN A 186 -14.87 13.43 5.43
C ASN A 186 -14.13 13.83 4.15
N MET A 187 -14.74 14.73 3.38
CA MET A 187 -14.11 15.34 2.22
C MET A 187 -14.41 16.83 2.25
N ILE A 188 -13.40 17.65 1.99
CA ILE A 188 -13.57 19.07 1.74
C ILE A 188 -12.96 19.44 0.39
N ALA A 189 -13.61 20.36 -0.31
CA ALA A 189 -13.12 20.92 -1.56
C ALA A 189 -13.54 22.39 -1.70
N GLY A 190 -12.64 23.22 -2.25
CA GLY A 190 -12.89 24.63 -2.51
C GLY A 190 -13.20 24.90 -3.99
N GLN A 191 -14.00 25.93 -4.26
CA GLN A 191 -14.26 26.46 -5.61
C GLN A 191 -14.54 25.41 -6.69
N ILE A 192 -15.46 24.47 -6.43
CA ILE A 192 -15.87 23.50 -7.46
C ILE A 192 -16.59 24.26 -8.56
N GLN A 193 -16.02 24.26 -9.75
CA GLN A 193 -16.58 24.87 -10.95
C GLN A 193 -16.88 23.78 -11.98
N TYR A 194 -18.10 23.77 -12.50
CA TYR A 194 -18.48 22.87 -13.58
C TYR A 194 -19.17 23.63 -14.72
N ASN A 195 -18.64 23.49 -15.93
CA ASN A 195 -19.15 24.10 -17.16
C ASN A 195 -19.33 23.01 -18.23
N PRO A 196 -20.57 22.54 -18.49
CA PRO A 196 -20.85 21.48 -19.45
C PRO A 196 -20.39 21.78 -20.89
N GLU A 197 -20.39 23.05 -21.30
CA GLU A 197 -20.00 23.47 -22.64
C GLU A 197 -18.47 23.60 -22.81
N GLY A 198 -17.71 23.49 -21.70
CA GLY A 198 -16.25 23.52 -21.72
C GLY A 198 -15.62 22.31 -22.41
N SER A 199 -14.34 22.45 -22.79
CA SER A 199 -13.51 21.30 -23.19
C SER A 199 -13.43 20.29 -22.04
N ILE A 200 -13.35 18.99 -22.33
CA ILE A 200 -13.37 17.92 -21.31
C ILE A 200 -12.42 18.19 -20.13
N GLN A 201 -11.21 18.71 -20.40
CA GLN A 201 -10.20 19.05 -19.39
C GLN A 201 -10.59 20.24 -18.50
N ASN A 202 -11.41 21.16 -19.00
CA ASN A 202 -11.83 22.38 -18.30
C ASN A 202 -13.29 22.31 -17.83
N ARG A 203 -13.97 21.18 -18.04
CA ARG A 203 -15.37 21.01 -17.63
C ARG A 203 -15.53 21.05 -16.14
N LEU A 204 -14.58 20.51 -15.37
CA LEU A 204 -14.60 20.46 -13.92
C LEU A 204 -13.26 20.96 -13.38
N SER A 205 -13.29 21.90 -12.45
CA SER A 205 -12.11 22.34 -11.70
C SER A 205 -12.46 22.56 -10.23
N THR A 206 -11.45 22.50 -9.37
CA THR A 206 -11.61 22.69 -7.92
C THR A 206 -10.30 23.17 -7.34
N GLU A 207 -10.39 24.04 -6.34
CA GLU A 207 -9.26 24.48 -5.52
C GLU A 207 -9.15 23.55 -4.32
N GLY A 208 -8.26 22.57 -4.46
CA GLY A 208 -7.90 21.65 -3.40
C GLY A 208 -8.97 20.64 -3.01
N ILE A 209 -8.48 19.48 -2.60
CA ILE A 209 -9.29 18.38 -2.09
C ILE A 209 -8.52 17.81 -0.90
N ILE A 210 -9.21 17.66 0.23
CA ILE A 210 -8.72 16.88 1.35
C ILE A 210 -9.75 15.80 1.64
N ILE A 211 -9.30 14.55 1.70
CA ILE A 211 -10.13 13.40 2.08
C ILE A 211 -9.51 12.76 3.31
N GLU A 212 -10.29 12.60 4.36
CA GLU A 212 -9.88 11.96 5.60
C GLU A 212 -10.79 10.77 5.89
N ALA A 213 -10.23 9.58 5.98
CA ALA A 213 -10.96 8.35 6.26
C ALA A 213 -10.48 7.71 7.57
N SER A 214 -11.41 7.35 8.44
CA SER A 214 -11.10 6.74 9.74
C SER A 214 -10.53 5.34 9.60
N GLU A 215 -11.17 4.50 8.80
CA GLU A 215 -10.70 3.14 8.50
C GLU A 215 -11.15 2.72 7.10
N VAL A 216 -10.27 2.03 6.38
CA VAL A 216 -10.57 1.28 5.16
C VAL A 216 -10.24 -0.19 5.41
N VAL A 217 -11.21 -1.06 5.15
CA VAL A 217 -11.09 -2.50 5.41
C VAL A 217 -11.35 -3.28 4.13
N PHE A 218 -10.42 -4.16 3.78
CA PHE A 218 -10.64 -5.24 2.83
C PHE A 218 -10.67 -6.54 3.63
N PRO A 219 -11.87 -7.08 3.94
CA PRO A 219 -11.98 -8.21 4.86
C PRO A 219 -11.42 -9.51 4.28
N ASN A 220 -11.39 -9.64 2.95
CA ASN A 220 -10.81 -10.78 2.25
C ASN A 220 -10.37 -10.38 0.84
N TYR A 221 -9.09 -9.98 0.72
CA TYR A 221 -8.40 -9.78 -0.54
C TYR A 221 -7.38 -10.91 -0.73
N GLU A 222 -7.70 -11.87 -1.59
CA GLU A 222 -6.87 -13.07 -1.82
C GLU A 222 -6.45 -13.79 -0.53
N GLU A 223 -7.41 -14.13 0.34
CA GLU A 223 -7.19 -14.82 1.62
C GLU A 223 -6.45 -13.98 2.68
N LYS A 224 -6.41 -12.65 2.48
CA LYS A 224 -5.76 -11.70 3.39
C LYS A 224 -6.75 -10.63 3.83
N GLN A 225 -6.63 -10.20 5.07
CA GLN A 225 -7.28 -8.99 5.54
C GLN A 225 -6.31 -7.82 5.39
N ILE A 226 -6.80 -6.71 4.84
CA ILE A 226 -6.11 -5.43 4.79
C ILE A 226 -6.92 -4.44 5.63
N ARG A 227 -6.25 -3.75 6.56
CA ARG A 227 -6.84 -2.64 7.32
C ARG A 227 -5.91 -1.45 7.24
N LEU A 228 -6.45 -0.29 6.90
CA LEU A 228 -5.74 0.98 6.83
C LEU A 228 -6.52 1.96 7.71
N SER A 229 -5.86 2.72 8.58
CA SER A 229 -6.55 3.62 9.52
C SER A 229 -5.98 5.03 9.48
N ARG A 230 -6.88 6.01 9.67
CA ARG A 230 -6.62 7.44 9.60
C ARG A 230 -5.86 7.81 8.32
N LEU A 231 -6.49 7.52 7.18
CA LEU A 231 -5.98 7.89 5.88
C LEU A 231 -6.27 9.38 5.66
N LYS A 232 -5.27 10.14 5.23
CA LYS A 232 -5.43 11.50 4.74
C LYS A 232 -4.86 11.59 3.34
N PHE A 233 -5.67 12.07 2.40
CA PHE A 233 -5.25 12.45 1.06
C PHE A 233 -5.33 13.97 0.99
N ASP A 234 -4.20 14.62 0.77
CA ASP A 234 -4.10 16.06 0.61
C ASP A 234 -3.63 16.36 -0.81
N PHE A 235 -4.57 16.70 -1.69
CA PHE A 235 -4.28 16.93 -3.10
C PHE A 235 -3.50 18.23 -3.33
N ASN A 236 -3.58 19.18 -2.38
CA ASN A 236 -2.81 20.43 -2.44
C ASN A 236 -1.34 20.19 -2.08
N GLU A 237 -1.11 19.46 -0.99
CA GLU A 237 0.24 19.11 -0.54
C GLU A 237 0.83 17.92 -1.31
N ARG A 238 0.08 17.33 -2.24
CA ARG A 238 0.47 16.12 -2.97
C ARG A 238 0.92 15.01 -2.01
N LYS A 239 0.11 14.75 -0.98
CA LYS A 239 0.54 13.95 0.16
C LYS A 239 -0.49 12.92 0.62
N ILE A 240 -0.05 11.69 0.82
CA ILE A 240 -0.84 10.62 1.42
C ILE A 240 -0.26 10.27 2.79
N GLN A 241 -1.11 10.18 3.81
CA GLN A 241 -0.70 9.80 5.16
C GLN A 241 -1.61 8.70 5.71
N LEU A 242 -1.02 7.77 6.46
CA LEU A 242 -1.71 6.70 7.19
C LEU A 242 -1.09 6.56 8.58
N LYS A 243 -1.92 6.45 9.64
CA LYS A 243 -1.44 6.24 11.02
C LYS A 243 -1.45 4.80 11.48
N SER A 244 -2.00 3.90 10.70
CA SER A 244 -1.72 2.49 10.85
C SER A 244 -2.14 1.74 9.61
N GLY A 245 -1.45 0.64 9.34
CA GLY A 245 -1.89 -0.31 8.33
C GLY A 245 -1.46 -1.71 8.70
N SER A 246 -2.24 -2.68 8.24
CA SER A 246 -1.92 -4.09 8.40
C SER A 246 -2.36 -4.90 7.19
N VAL A 247 -1.53 -5.88 6.84
CA VAL A 247 -1.85 -6.94 5.90
C VAL A 247 -1.53 -8.25 6.59
N GLN A 248 -2.51 -9.14 6.70
CA GLN A 248 -2.30 -10.44 7.33
C GLN A 248 -3.15 -11.51 6.65
N HIS A 249 -2.61 -12.73 6.58
CA HIS A 249 -3.44 -13.89 6.24
C HIS A 249 -4.60 -14.04 7.23
N LEU A 250 -5.74 -14.50 6.71
CA LEU A 250 -6.90 -14.83 7.54
C LEU A 250 -6.65 -16.05 8.44
N GLU A 251 -5.71 -16.90 8.03
CA GLU A 251 -5.36 -18.13 8.74
C GLU A 251 -4.10 -17.99 9.59
N SER A 252 -4.03 -18.77 10.68
CA SER A 252 -2.79 -18.91 11.45
C SER A 252 -1.72 -19.67 10.64
N ILE A 253 -0.46 -19.55 11.06
CA ILE A 253 0.65 -20.27 10.44
C ILE A 253 0.44 -21.80 10.50
N GLU A 254 -0.20 -22.32 11.55
CA GLU A 254 -0.51 -23.74 11.69
C GLU A 254 -1.57 -24.21 10.68
N ALA A 255 -2.66 -23.45 10.52
CA ALA A 255 -3.70 -23.75 9.55
C ALA A 255 -3.14 -23.67 8.12
N PHE A 256 -2.41 -22.59 7.82
CA PHE A 256 -1.75 -22.38 6.54
C PHE A 256 -0.84 -23.56 6.15
N GLN A 257 -0.03 -24.06 7.10
CA GLN A 257 0.85 -25.21 6.83
C GLN A 257 0.12 -26.50 6.50
N ARG A 258 -1.05 -26.76 7.12
CA ARG A 258 -1.81 -28.00 6.89
C ARG A 258 -2.42 -28.05 5.49
N GLN A 259 -2.74 -26.90 4.93
CA GLN A 259 -3.42 -26.79 3.64
C GLN A 259 -2.46 -26.61 2.45
N THR A 260 -1.24 -26.14 2.71
CA THR A 260 -0.32 -25.76 1.63
C THR A 260 0.48 -26.96 1.10
N GLN A 261 0.28 -27.31 -0.17
CA GLN A 261 1.00 -28.41 -0.85
C GLN A 261 2.38 -27.99 -1.41
N PHE A 262 2.50 -26.74 -1.87
CA PHE A 262 3.74 -26.19 -2.45
C PHE A 262 4.31 -25.08 -1.57
N ARG A 263 5.58 -24.75 -1.71
CA ARG A 263 6.19 -23.66 -0.94
C ARG A 263 5.52 -22.32 -1.24
N LYS A 264 4.69 -21.85 -0.31
CA LYS A 264 4.06 -20.53 -0.27
C LYS A 264 4.50 -19.84 1.01
N MET A 265 4.86 -18.56 0.93
CA MET A 265 5.25 -17.78 2.09
C MET A 265 3.99 -17.27 2.78
N TRP A 266 3.90 -17.50 4.09
CA TRP A 266 2.94 -16.81 4.95
C TRP A 266 3.60 -15.52 5.43
N PHE A 267 2.83 -14.42 5.47
CA PHE A 267 3.35 -13.15 5.94
C PHE A 267 2.31 -12.31 6.70
N ARG A 268 2.82 -11.44 7.55
CA ARG A 268 2.10 -10.34 8.19
C ARG A 268 2.96 -9.08 8.10
N PHE A 269 2.32 -7.98 7.74
CA PHE A 269 2.90 -6.64 7.73
C PHE A 269 2.05 -5.73 8.61
N GLN A 270 2.68 -4.90 9.43
CA GLN A 270 2.02 -3.88 10.25
C GLN A 270 2.90 -2.63 10.33
N PHE A 271 2.34 -1.43 10.32
CA PHE A 271 3.08 -0.18 10.50
C PHE A 271 2.25 0.84 11.30
N SER A 272 2.92 1.85 11.89
CA SER A 272 2.30 2.91 12.70
C SER A 272 2.32 4.29 12.04
N ASP A 273 3.16 4.53 11.05
CA ASP A 273 3.06 5.71 10.20
C ASP A 273 3.54 5.35 8.80
N LEU A 274 2.79 5.78 7.80
CA LEU A 274 3.23 5.76 6.42
C LEU A 274 2.87 7.09 5.78
N THR A 275 3.87 7.74 5.20
CA THR A 275 3.70 9.01 4.49
C THR A 275 4.31 8.90 3.08
N ILE A 276 3.55 9.32 2.08
CA ILE A 276 4.01 9.48 0.70
C ILE A 276 3.95 10.98 0.39
N ASP A 277 5.11 11.60 0.18
CA ASP A 277 5.23 13.03 -0.15
C ASP A 277 5.47 13.21 -1.65
N GLU A 278 4.93 14.31 -2.19
CA GLU A 278 5.00 14.71 -3.60
C GLU A 278 4.48 13.63 -4.57
N ILE A 279 3.37 12.98 -4.21
CA ILE A 279 2.72 12.00 -5.08
C ILE A 279 2.10 12.67 -6.31
N ASP A 280 2.28 12.05 -7.46
CA ASP A 280 1.48 12.35 -8.64
C ASP A 280 0.15 11.60 -8.57
N TYR A 281 -0.92 12.31 -8.17
CA TYR A 281 -2.25 11.75 -8.07
C TYR A 281 -2.84 11.33 -9.43
N GLU A 282 -2.52 12.05 -10.51
CA GLU A 282 -3.02 11.72 -11.85
C GLU A 282 -2.43 10.39 -12.30
N SER A 283 -1.12 10.21 -12.14
CA SER A 283 -0.45 8.94 -12.37
C SER A 283 -0.98 7.82 -11.44
N ALA A 284 -1.20 8.12 -10.16
CA ALA A 284 -1.67 7.14 -9.18
C ALA A 284 -3.08 6.61 -9.48
N LEU A 285 -3.95 7.39 -10.13
CA LEU A 285 -5.26 6.92 -10.62
C LEU A 285 -5.11 5.75 -11.60
N TYR A 286 -4.04 5.75 -12.40
CA TYR A 286 -3.70 4.67 -13.33
C TYR A 286 -2.74 3.64 -12.73
N GLN A 287 -2.64 3.58 -11.40
CA GLN A 287 -1.79 2.66 -10.63
C GLN A 287 -0.29 2.87 -10.87
N ASN A 288 0.11 4.04 -11.40
CA ASN A 288 1.50 4.42 -11.57
C ASN A 288 1.97 5.18 -10.32
N TRP A 289 2.95 4.63 -9.61
CA TRP A 289 3.38 5.15 -8.31
C TRP A 289 4.60 6.04 -8.47
N LEU A 290 4.35 7.33 -8.72
CA LEU A 290 5.38 8.35 -8.84
C LEU A 290 5.33 9.26 -7.62
N ALA A 291 6.42 9.32 -6.86
CA ALA A 291 6.54 10.14 -5.65
C ALA A 291 8.01 10.51 -5.38
N GLU A 292 8.27 11.55 -4.61
CA GLU A 292 9.66 11.87 -4.20
C GLU A 292 10.08 11.03 -3.00
N LYS A 293 9.18 10.86 -2.03
CA LYS A 293 9.54 10.24 -0.75
C LYS A 293 8.44 9.34 -0.22
N LEU A 294 8.83 8.15 0.21
CA LEU A 294 8.02 7.25 1.02
C LEU A 294 8.70 7.12 2.38
N SER A 295 7.97 7.35 3.46
CA SER A 295 8.46 7.12 4.83
C SER A 295 7.56 6.12 5.52
N VAL A 296 8.15 5.12 6.17
CA VAL A 296 7.43 4.16 7.00
C VAL A 296 8.10 4.06 8.36
N ASP A 297 7.31 4.16 9.42
CA ASP A 297 7.75 4.00 10.80
C ASP A 297 7.10 2.79 11.45
N SER A 298 7.88 2.11 12.29
CA SER A 298 7.45 0.95 13.06
C SER A 298 6.90 -0.17 12.18
N LEU A 299 7.54 -0.43 11.02
CA LEU A 299 7.17 -1.52 10.13
C LEU A 299 7.59 -2.85 10.76
N ASN A 300 6.62 -3.64 11.19
CA ASN A 300 6.81 -5.00 11.68
C ASN A 300 6.46 -6.01 10.58
N ILE A 301 7.45 -6.82 10.20
CA ILE A 301 7.33 -7.85 9.17
C ILE A 301 7.52 -9.22 9.80
N GLN A 302 6.51 -10.07 9.74
CA GLN A 302 6.64 -11.48 10.10
C GLN A 302 6.53 -12.35 8.85
N LEU A 303 7.54 -13.16 8.59
CA LEU A 303 7.60 -14.07 7.45
C LEU A 303 7.72 -15.50 7.97
N PHE A 304 6.90 -16.39 7.42
CA PHE A 304 7.04 -17.83 7.64
C PHE A 304 7.13 -18.57 6.31
N ASN A 305 8.12 -19.44 6.20
CA ASN A 305 8.33 -20.26 5.01
C ASN A 305 8.67 -21.69 5.40
N ASN A 306 8.06 -22.66 4.71
CA ASN A 306 8.38 -24.08 4.91
C ASN A 306 9.31 -24.59 3.79
N PRO A 307 10.63 -24.66 4.00
CA PRO A 307 11.57 -25.14 3.00
C PRO A 307 11.49 -26.66 2.75
N ARG A 308 10.65 -27.40 3.49
CA ARG A 308 10.43 -28.85 3.29
C ARG A 308 9.47 -29.14 2.14
N LEU A 309 8.65 -28.16 1.77
CA LEU A 309 7.74 -28.27 0.64
C LEU A 309 8.48 -28.00 -0.69
N PRO A 310 8.10 -28.70 -1.78
CA PRO A 310 8.62 -28.42 -3.11
C PRO A 310 8.13 -27.05 -3.59
N PHE A 311 8.85 -26.43 -4.53
CA PHE A 311 8.33 -25.25 -5.21
C PHE A 311 7.18 -25.62 -6.16
N PRO A 312 6.26 -24.68 -6.46
CA PRO A 312 5.35 -24.85 -7.59
C PRO A 312 6.12 -25.10 -8.90
N PRO A 313 5.62 -25.92 -9.84
CA PRO A 313 6.32 -26.27 -11.08
C PRO A 313 6.84 -25.07 -11.88
N ASP A 314 6.06 -23.98 -11.95
CA ASP A 314 6.39 -22.80 -12.76
C ASP A 314 7.03 -21.65 -11.95
N ARG A 315 7.59 -21.96 -10.77
CA ARG A 315 8.14 -20.94 -9.88
C ARG A 315 9.37 -20.26 -10.51
N LYS A 316 9.26 -18.94 -10.71
CA LYS A 316 10.40 -18.08 -11.07
C LYS A 316 11.16 -17.60 -9.83
N PHE A 317 12.45 -17.31 -10.01
CA PHE A 317 13.36 -16.81 -8.97
C PHE A 317 14.05 -15.51 -9.40
N PRO A 318 13.30 -14.44 -9.70
CA PRO A 318 13.93 -13.16 -10.05
C PRO A 318 14.73 -12.60 -8.86
N PHE A 319 15.83 -11.92 -9.15
CA PHE A 319 16.48 -11.03 -8.17
C PHE A 319 15.74 -9.70 -8.08
N PHE A 320 16.14 -8.84 -7.16
CA PHE A 320 15.45 -7.57 -6.87
C PHE A 320 15.20 -6.74 -8.14
N GLN A 321 16.21 -6.58 -8.99
CA GLN A 321 16.16 -5.79 -10.22
C GLN A 321 15.17 -6.38 -11.22
N SER A 322 15.31 -7.67 -11.54
CA SER A 322 14.37 -8.39 -12.40
C SER A 322 12.94 -8.40 -11.85
N ALA A 323 12.77 -8.53 -10.53
CA ALA A 323 11.46 -8.49 -9.89
C ALA A 323 10.84 -7.10 -10.01
N LEU A 324 11.61 -6.04 -9.74
CA LEU A 324 11.20 -4.65 -9.89
C LEU A 324 10.81 -4.33 -11.34
N LYS A 325 11.64 -4.73 -12.32
CA LYS A 325 11.37 -4.59 -13.77
C LYS A 325 10.14 -5.36 -14.25
N SER A 326 9.75 -6.44 -13.56
CA SER A 326 8.58 -7.26 -13.95
C SER A 326 7.24 -6.67 -13.52
N ILE A 327 7.24 -5.64 -12.67
CA ILE A 327 6.03 -4.91 -12.29
C ILE A 327 5.56 -4.12 -13.52
N GLN A 328 4.30 -4.32 -13.92
CA GLN A 328 3.74 -3.72 -15.14
C GLN A 328 3.61 -2.20 -15.02
N ASN A 329 3.11 -1.72 -13.87
CA ASN A 329 2.92 -0.30 -13.64
C ASN A 329 4.25 0.38 -13.27
N PRO A 330 4.54 1.56 -13.83
CA PRO A 330 5.62 2.42 -13.40
C PRO A 330 5.59 2.68 -11.88
N ILE A 331 6.75 2.48 -11.28
CA ILE A 331 7.13 2.89 -9.93
C ILE A 331 8.34 3.80 -10.11
N LYS A 332 8.30 4.96 -9.48
CA LYS A 332 9.42 5.90 -9.40
C LYS A 332 9.32 6.62 -8.06
N ILE A 333 10.12 6.15 -7.11
CA ILE A 333 10.25 6.75 -5.78
C ILE A 333 11.73 7.11 -5.59
N ASP A 334 12.04 8.39 -5.40
CA ASP A 334 13.42 8.83 -5.24
C ASP A 334 14.01 8.32 -3.91
N SER A 335 13.26 8.41 -2.82
CA SER A 335 13.72 7.94 -1.51
C SER A 335 12.67 7.17 -0.72
N VAL A 336 13.12 6.11 -0.04
CA VAL A 336 12.32 5.38 0.96
C VAL A 336 13.06 5.42 2.30
N LEU A 337 12.40 5.91 3.34
CA LEU A 337 12.86 5.86 4.73
C LEU A 337 12.11 4.79 5.49
N ILE A 338 12.85 3.95 6.21
CA ILE A 338 12.34 2.92 7.11
C ILE A 338 12.90 3.23 8.49
N ASN A 339 12.03 3.46 9.47
CA ASN A 339 12.43 3.82 10.82
C ASN A 339 11.86 2.83 11.85
N ASN A 340 12.61 2.56 12.92
CA ASN A 340 12.15 1.82 14.10
C ASN A 340 11.45 0.49 13.78
N SER A 341 11.91 -0.21 12.75
CA SER A 341 11.21 -1.35 12.17
C SER A 341 11.77 -2.69 12.66
N ALA A 342 11.06 -3.78 12.42
CA ALA A 342 11.47 -5.13 12.82
C ALA A 342 11.09 -6.16 11.76
N LEU A 343 11.91 -7.21 11.65
CA LEU A 343 11.66 -8.35 10.77
C LEU A 343 11.91 -9.66 11.51
N THR A 344 10.92 -10.55 11.53
CA THR A 344 11.04 -11.92 12.02
C THR A 344 10.88 -12.90 10.86
N TYR A 345 11.92 -13.68 10.58
CA TYR A 345 11.89 -14.76 9.60
C TYR A 345 11.84 -16.12 10.30
N GLN A 346 10.83 -16.93 9.99
CA GLN A 346 10.59 -18.22 10.65
C GLN A 346 10.56 -19.38 9.65
N ILE A 347 11.11 -20.52 10.09
CA ILE A 347 11.02 -21.81 9.41
C ILE A 347 10.62 -22.92 10.41
N PRO A 348 9.99 -24.02 9.97
CA PRO A 348 9.65 -25.11 10.88
C PRO A 348 10.90 -25.76 11.49
N GLY A 349 10.90 -25.93 12.82
CA GLY A 349 11.85 -26.76 13.57
C GLY A 349 11.71 -28.24 13.28
N LEU A 350 12.71 -29.04 13.66
CA LEU A 350 12.63 -30.51 13.63
C LEU A 350 11.36 -31.02 14.32
N LYS A 351 11.00 -32.29 14.09
CA LYS A 351 9.78 -32.85 14.69
C LYS A 351 9.87 -32.75 16.22
N GLY A 352 8.87 -32.09 16.83
CA GLY A 352 8.81 -31.85 18.28
C GLY A 352 9.52 -30.57 18.75
N GLU A 353 10.24 -29.87 17.88
CA GLU A 353 10.92 -28.61 18.19
C GLU A 353 10.06 -27.39 17.81
N PRO A 354 10.24 -26.24 18.49
CA PRO A 354 9.60 -24.98 18.10
C PRO A 354 10.08 -24.49 16.72
N ARG A 355 9.47 -23.44 16.19
CA ARG A 355 9.95 -22.80 14.96
C ARG A 355 11.36 -22.25 15.17
N SER A 356 12.22 -22.41 14.17
CA SER A 356 13.46 -21.65 14.14
C SER A 356 13.18 -20.26 13.62
N GLN A 357 13.79 -19.27 14.25
CA GLN A 357 13.56 -17.88 13.90
C GLN A 357 14.84 -17.06 13.86
N LEU A 358 14.85 -16.06 12.98
CA LEU A 358 15.87 -15.02 12.88
C LEU A 358 15.15 -13.68 12.96
N GLU A 359 15.55 -12.85 13.90
CA GLU A 359 14.97 -11.54 14.15
C GLU A 359 15.98 -10.46 13.77
N PHE A 360 15.48 -9.37 13.21
CA PHE A 360 16.22 -8.14 13.00
C PHE A 360 15.40 -7.02 13.63
N GLU A 361 15.92 -6.46 14.71
CA GLU A 361 15.25 -5.42 15.50
C GLU A 361 15.89 -4.06 15.21
N GLN A 362 15.18 -2.98 15.52
CA GLN A 362 15.65 -1.60 15.34
C GLN A 362 16.17 -1.32 13.92
N ILE A 363 15.45 -1.84 12.92
CA ILE A 363 15.77 -1.64 11.51
C ILE A 363 15.55 -0.16 11.19
N ASN A 364 16.64 0.52 10.84
CA ASN A 364 16.63 1.85 10.25
C ASN A 364 17.31 1.76 8.88
N GLY A 365 16.60 2.20 7.84
CA GLY A 365 17.03 2.02 6.46
C GLY A 365 16.67 3.18 5.55
N TYR A 366 17.50 3.37 4.54
CA TYR A 366 17.34 4.36 3.49
C TYR A 366 17.54 3.68 2.14
N LEU A 367 16.49 3.66 1.31
CA LEU A 367 16.58 3.23 -0.08
C LEU A 367 16.55 4.46 -0.97
N LYS A 368 17.47 4.52 -1.94
CA LYS A 368 17.51 5.55 -2.97
C LYS A 368 17.23 4.95 -4.33
N ASN A 369 16.46 5.67 -5.14
CA ASN A 369 16.13 5.36 -6.54
C ASN A 369 15.44 3.99 -6.69
N VAL A 370 14.20 3.90 -6.20
CA VAL A 370 13.34 2.72 -6.40
C VAL A 370 12.50 2.95 -7.66
N THR A 371 12.93 2.36 -8.78
CA THR A 371 12.22 2.55 -10.04
C THR A 371 12.31 1.36 -11.00
N ASN A 372 11.23 1.13 -11.75
CA ASN A 372 11.18 0.28 -12.93
C ASN A 372 10.89 1.09 -14.23
N SER A 373 10.87 2.43 -14.15
CA SER A 373 10.57 3.29 -15.30
C SER A 373 11.66 3.14 -16.36
N LEU A 374 11.28 3.14 -17.65
CA LEU A 374 12.21 2.96 -18.77
C LEU A 374 12.75 4.32 -19.29
N PRO A 375 14.04 4.42 -19.67
CA PRO A 375 15.08 3.40 -19.48
C PRO A 375 15.45 3.27 -18.00
N THR A 376 15.36 2.06 -17.46
CA THR A 376 15.73 1.81 -16.06
C THR A 376 17.25 1.89 -15.96
N SER A 377 17.74 3.05 -15.56
CA SER A 377 19.17 3.38 -15.49
C SER A 377 19.56 3.81 -14.09
N GLY A 378 20.86 3.75 -13.81
CA GLY A 378 21.38 4.04 -12.48
C GLY A 378 21.32 2.84 -11.53
N LYS A 379 21.41 3.13 -10.24
CA LYS A 379 21.52 2.12 -9.17
C LYS A 379 20.45 2.35 -8.13
N THR A 380 19.85 1.28 -7.62
CA THR A 380 19.13 1.32 -6.34
C THR A 380 20.16 1.08 -5.24
N ILE A 381 20.21 1.97 -4.26
CA ILE A 381 21.10 1.84 -3.09
C ILE A 381 20.23 1.65 -1.87
N PHE A 382 20.49 0.63 -1.08
CA PHE A 382 19.82 0.38 0.19
C PHE A 382 20.85 0.34 1.32
N GLU A 383 20.83 1.35 2.17
CA GLU A 383 21.60 1.41 3.40
C GLU A 383 20.70 1.00 4.56
N VAL A 384 21.16 0.09 5.42
CA VAL A 384 20.37 -0.41 6.54
C VAL A 384 21.25 -0.72 7.74
N SER A 385 20.73 -0.38 8.91
CA SER A 385 21.28 -0.74 10.22
C SER A 385 20.23 -1.49 11.03
N CYS A 386 20.63 -2.52 11.76
CA CYS A 386 19.75 -3.29 12.63
C CYS A 386 20.53 -4.09 13.69
N LEU A 387 19.79 -4.66 14.64
CA LEU A 387 20.27 -5.62 15.63
C LEU A 387 19.74 -7.03 15.30
N PRO A 388 20.55 -7.91 14.68
CA PRO A 388 20.17 -9.31 14.49
C PRO A 388 20.04 -10.01 15.86
N ASN A 389 18.89 -10.62 16.14
CA ASN A 389 18.60 -11.30 17.41
C ASN A 389 18.96 -10.46 18.66
N ASN A 390 18.76 -9.13 18.60
CA ASN A 390 19.11 -8.19 19.67
C ASN A 390 20.59 -8.24 20.11
N THR A 391 21.52 -8.53 19.19
CA THR A 391 22.95 -8.48 19.47
C THR A 391 23.74 -7.86 18.33
N GLY A 392 24.70 -7.00 18.70
CA GLY A 392 25.66 -6.38 17.80
C GLY A 392 25.03 -5.50 16.71
N TRP A 393 25.62 -4.33 16.44
CA TRP A 393 25.11 -3.53 15.33
C TRP A 393 25.58 -4.10 14.00
N LEU A 394 24.63 -4.43 13.12
CA LEU A 394 24.86 -4.75 11.72
C LEU A 394 24.55 -3.52 10.88
N HIS A 395 25.55 -3.02 10.15
CA HIS A 395 25.39 -1.97 9.14
C HIS A 395 25.68 -2.57 7.77
N SER A 396 24.83 -2.34 6.78
CA SER A 396 25.06 -2.82 5.43
C SER A 396 24.58 -1.86 4.35
N THR A 397 25.27 -1.87 3.21
CA THR A 397 24.93 -1.15 1.99
C THR A 397 24.80 -2.16 0.87
N TRP A 398 23.64 -2.15 0.21
CA TRP A 398 23.30 -3.01 -0.91
C TRP A 398 23.12 -2.11 -2.13
N THR A 399 23.79 -2.45 -3.22
CA THR A 399 23.73 -1.69 -4.47
C THR A 399 23.27 -2.63 -5.57
N PHE A 400 22.22 -2.24 -6.28
CA PHE A 400 21.66 -2.99 -7.38
C PHE A 400 21.78 -2.18 -8.66
N ASP A 401 22.47 -2.71 -9.66
CA ASP A 401 22.58 -2.04 -10.96
C ASP A 401 21.30 -2.28 -11.77
N LEU A 402 20.52 -1.22 -11.98
CA LEU A 402 19.26 -1.31 -12.72
C LEU A 402 19.46 -1.41 -14.23
N SER A 403 20.63 -1.00 -14.73
CA SER A 403 21.00 -1.13 -16.15
C SER A 403 21.52 -2.52 -16.51
N SER A 404 21.93 -3.31 -15.51
CA SER A 404 22.44 -4.67 -15.73
C SER A 404 21.38 -5.61 -16.33
N THR A 405 21.82 -6.42 -17.30
CA THR A 405 21.09 -7.54 -17.89
C THR A 405 21.31 -8.86 -17.13
N GLU A 406 22.26 -8.87 -16.19
CA GLU A 406 22.65 -10.02 -15.37
C GLU A 406 22.25 -9.88 -13.90
N ASP A 407 21.50 -8.84 -13.55
CA ASP A 407 21.13 -8.49 -12.17
C ASP A 407 22.36 -8.27 -11.26
N ASP A 408 23.36 -7.53 -11.75
CA ASP A 408 24.58 -7.22 -10.98
C ASP A 408 24.24 -6.50 -9.67
N PHE A 409 24.85 -6.97 -8.58
CA PHE A 409 24.68 -6.44 -7.24
C PHE A 409 26.00 -6.39 -6.48
N PHE A 410 26.06 -5.48 -5.53
CA PHE A 410 27.17 -5.33 -4.60
C PHE A 410 26.64 -5.18 -3.18
N ILE A 411 27.23 -5.88 -2.21
CA ILE A 411 26.87 -5.78 -0.79
C ILE A 411 28.13 -5.56 0.02
N ALA A 412 28.12 -4.55 0.88
CA ALA A 412 29.09 -4.38 1.96
C ALA A 412 28.36 -4.41 3.30
N ALA A 413 28.86 -5.17 4.26
CA ALA A 413 28.30 -5.21 5.59
C ALA A 413 29.39 -5.26 6.66
N ASN A 414 29.14 -4.61 7.80
CA ASN A 414 29.97 -4.73 8.98
C ASN A 414 29.08 -5.04 10.18
N ALA A 415 29.50 -5.98 11.01
CA ALA A 415 28.89 -6.28 12.29
C ALA A 415 29.93 -6.19 13.41
N THR A 416 29.49 -5.78 14.60
CA THR A 416 30.33 -5.66 15.78
C THR A 416 29.66 -6.35 16.96
N ASP A 417 30.46 -6.99 17.82
CA ASP A 417 30.03 -7.61 19.08
C ASP A 417 28.80 -8.54 18.96
N LEU A 418 28.78 -9.43 17.96
CA LEU A 418 27.71 -10.42 17.81
C LEU A 418 27.90 -11.55 18.84
N ASP A 419 26.93 -11.70 19.75
CA ASP A 419 26.81 -12.81 20.68
C ASP A 419 26.20 -14.03 19.97
N LEU A 420 27.00 -15.09 19.82
CA LEU A 420 26.59 -16.29 19.11
C LEU A 420 25.47 -17.05 19.83
N SER A 421 25.38 -16.96 21.17
CA SER A 421 24.33 -17.63 21.95
C SER A 421 22.94 -17.14 21.57
N LYS A 422 22.81 -15.88 21.12
CA LYS A 422 21.54 -15.29 20.64
C LYS A 422 21.03 -15.93 19.38
N PHE A 423 21.86 -16.67 18.64
CA PHE A 423 21.45 -17.39 17.43
C PHE A 423 20.92 -18.80 17.72
N ASN A 424 20.87 -19.25 18.97
CA ASN A 424 20.27 -20.53 19.35
C ASN A 424 18.79 -20.64 18.92
N GLN A 425 18.04 -19.53 18.91
CA GLN A 425 16.66 -19.52 18.42
C GLN A 425 16.51 -19.90 16.93
N LEU A 426 17.57 -19.72 16.15
CA LEU A 426 17.65 -20.18 14.77
C LEU A 426 18.22 -21.61 14.70
N ILE A 427 19.32 -21.84 15.40
CA ILE A 427 20.19 -23.01 15.23
C ILE A 427 19.64 -24.25 15.91
N GLU A 428 19.24 -24.14 17.16
CA GLU A 428 18.90 -25.28 18.01
C GLU A 428 17.69 -26.06 17.47
N PRO A 429 16.56 -25.42 17.08
CA PRO A 429 15.41 -26.17 16.57
C PRO A 429 15.67 -26.81 15.19
N GLN A 430 16.74 -26.42 14.47
CA GLN A 430 17.13 -27.05 13.20
C GLN A 430 18.17 -28.17 13.34
N THR A 431 18.95 -28.17 14.42
CA THR A 431 20.21 -28.95 14.50
C THR A 431 20.38 -29.71 15.80
N ARG A 432 19.66 -29.37 16.88
CA ARG A 432 19.88 -29.84 18.26
C ARG A 432 21.29 -29.51 18.80
N VAL A 433 21.96 -28.55 18.16
CA VAL A 433 23.21 -27.95 18.63
C VAL A 433 22.87 -26.68 19.39
N HIS A 434 23.57 -26.46 20.50
CA HIS A 434 23.43 -25.26 21.32
C HIS A 434 24.78 -24.59 21.50
N ILE A 435 24.76 -23.26 21.50
CA ILE A 435 25.93 -22.42 21.71
C ILE A 435 25.84 -21.84 23.11
N ASN A 436 26.70 -22.30 24.03
CA ASN A 436 26.75 -21.81 25.41
C ASN A 436 27.30 -20.38 25.46
N SER A 437 28.38 -20.14 24.70
CA SER A 437 29.05 -18.84 24.62
C SER A 437 29.77 -18.67 23.30
N GLY A 438 30.14 -17.44 22.99
CA GLY A 438 30.99 -17.11 21.86
C GLY A 438 30.64 -15.75 21.28
N ASN A 439 31.65 -15.06 20.78
CA ASN A 439 31.49 -13.71 20.26
C ASN A 439 32.20 -13.54 18.92
N ILE A 440 31.60 -12.75 18.04
CA ILE A 440 32.26 -12.17 16.86
C ILE A 440 32.41 -10.68 17.15
N PRO A 441 33.57 -10.22 17.68
CA PRO A 441 33.78 -8.80 17.99
C PRO A 441 33.69 -7.93 16.74
N TYR A 442 34.09 -8.50 15.60
CA TYR A 442 34.09 -7.81 14.33
C TYR A 442 33.87 -8.79 13.18
N LEU A 443 33.04 -8.39 12.22
CA LEU A 443 32.88 -9.03 10.94
C LEU A 443 32.72 -7.96 9.87
N LYS A 444 33.49 -8.07 8.80
CA LYS A 444 33.34 -7.29 7.57
C LYS A 444 33.14 -8.24 6.41
N LEU A 445 32.09 -7.98 5.65
CA LEU A 445 31.65 -8.75 4.50
C LEU A 445 31.63 -7.86 3.27
N ARG A 446 32.14 -8.39 2.16
CA ARG A 446 31.98 -7.81 0.84
C ARG A 446 31.52 -8.90 -0.12
N MET A 447 30.46 -8.63 -0.87
CA MET A 447 29.93 -9.51 -1.91
C MET A 447 29.81 -8.75 -3.22
N ASP A 448 30.31 -9.36 -4.28
CA ASP A 448 30.25 -8.84 -5.65
C ASP A 448 29.71 -9.97 -6.53
N GLY A 449 28.52 -9.80 -7.09
CA GLY A 449 27.82 -10.91 -7.72
C GLY A 449 26.74 -10.49 -8.70
N ASN A 450 26.21 -11.50 -9.38
CA ASN A 450 25.13 -11.36 -10.35
C ASN A 450 24.17 -12.56 -10.25
N LYS A 451 23.27 -12.72 -11.22
CA LYS A 451 22.30 -13.82 -11.22
C LYS A 451 22.91 -15.22 -11.34
N TYR A 452 24.21 -15.36 -11.60
CA TYR A 452 24.91 -16.64 -11.78
C TYR A 452 25.89 -16.98 -10.63
N GLN A 453 26.67 -16.01 -10.16
CA GLN A 453 27.74 -16.23 -9.19
C GLN A 453 27.86 -15.08 -8.18
N ASN A 454 28.41 -15.39 -7.01
CA ASN A 454 28.66 -14.42 -5.94
C ASN A 454 30.07 -14.62 -5.39
N HIS A 455 30.90 -13.59 -5.51
CA HIS A 455 32.25 -13.56 -4.95
C HIS A 455 32.21 -12.93 -3.57
N VAL A 456 32.61 -13.70 -2.57
CA VAL A 456 32.49 -13.36 -1.16
C VAL A 456 33.88 -13.14 -0.57
N LYS A 457 34.07 -12.02 0.10
CA LYS A 457 35.24 -11.74 0.95
C LYS A 457 34.77 -11.44 2.36
N MET A 458 35.32 -12.14 3.35
CA MET A 458 35.02 -11.88 4.75
C MET A 458 36.31 -11.67 5.55
N ASN A 459 36.28 -10.72 6.46
CA ASN A 459 37.29 -10.53 7.50
C ASN A 459 36.57 -10.50 8.84
N TYR A 460 36.83 -11.46 9.72
CA TYR A 460 36.14 -11.56 11.00
C TYR A 460 37.04 -12.13 12.10
N GLU A 461 36.63 -11.90 13.34
CA GLU A 461 37.26 -12.44 14.54
C GLU A 461 36.27 -13.34 15.28
N PHE A 462 36.72 -14.49 15.80
CA PHE A 462 35.96 -15.32 16.74
C PHE A 462 36.68 -15.35 18.08
N ARG A 463 35.90 -15.33 19.17
CA ARG A 463 36.40 -15.51 20.55
C ARG A 463 35.49 -16.43 21.35
N ASP A 464 36.13 -17.31 22.13
CA ASP A 464 35.52 -18.10 23.22
C ASP A 464 34.23 -18.85 22.82
N ALA A 465 34.22 -19.44 21.61
CA ALA A 465 33.08 -20.21 21.13
C ALA A 465 32.98 -21.56 21.85
N ASP A 466 31.94 -21.74 22.65
CA ASP A 466 31.60 -22.99 23.32
C ASP A 466 30.28 -23.53 22.78
N ILE A 467 30.34 -24.71 22.19
CA ILE A 467 29.25 -25.30 21.41
C ILE A 467 29.07 -26.76 21.84
N GLU A 468 27.83 -27.13 22.16
CA GLU A 468 27.44 -28.46 22.62
C GLU A 468 26.32 -29.06 21.76
N VAL A 469 26.17 -30.39 21.80
CA VAL A 469 25.07 -31.12 21.14
C VAL A 469 24.17 -31.71 22.21
N PHE A 470 22.91 -31.26 22.29
CA PHE A 470 22.01 -31.68 23.36
C PHE A 470 21.37 -33.06 23.15
N LYS A 471 21.18 -33.54 21.91
CA LYS A 471 20.54 -34.85 21.63
C LYS A 471 21.06 -35.50 20.35
N TYR A 472 21.86 -36.56 20.51
CA TYR A 472 22.14 -37.51 19.43
C TYR A 472 20.90 -38.39 19.20
N ASP A 473 20.39 -38.41 17.97
CA ASP A 473 19.37 -39.38 17.57
C ASP A 473 20.08 -40.62 17.01
N GLN A 474 20.23 -41.67 17.83
CA GLN A 474 20.85 -42.92 17.43
C GLN A 474 19.94 -43.78 16.52
N GLU A 475 18.67 -43.45 16.32
CA GLU A 475 17.71 -44.38 15.71
C GLU A 475 17.57 -44.29 14.18
N THR A 476 17.91 -43.17 13.53
CA THR A 476 17.54 -43.05 12.09
C THR A 476 18.61 -43.44 11.08
N GLY A 477 19.89 -43.51 11.45
CA GLY A 477 20.98 -43.90 10.53
C GLY A 477 21.09 -43.07 9.23
N GLN A 478 20.21 -42.07 9.02
CA GLN A 478 20.11 -41.33 7.78
C GLN A 478 20.94 -40.07 7.89
N LYS A 479 22.15 -40.13 7.32
CA LYS A 479 22.99 -38.98 6.97
C LYS A 479 22.32 -38.12 5.89
N LYS A 480 21.21 -37.45 6.19
CA LYS A 480 20.85 -36.21 5.45
C LYS A 480 21.48 -35.03 6.16
N LYS A 481 22.79 -34.89 5.92
CA LYS A 481 23.66 -33.80 6.36
C LYS A 481 23.09 -32.45 5.91
N ARG A 482 22.33 -31.75 6.78
CA ARG A 482 22.04 -30.33 6.57
C ARG A 482 23.37 -29.57 6.60
N LYS A 483 23.65 -28.74 5.59
CA LYS A 483 24.95 -28.05 5.43
C LYS A 483 25.41 -27.26 6.66
N ILE A 484 24.46 -26.73 7.45
CA ILE A 484 24.70 -26.00 8.71
C ILE A 484 24.93 -26.97 9.87
N ALA A 485 24.08 -28.00 10.03
CA ALA A 485 24.26 -29.02 11.07
C ALA A 485 25.63 -29.73 10.96
N SER A 486 26.06 -30.05 9.74
CA SER A 486 27.40 -30.64 9.53
C SER A 486 28.54 -29.67 9.83
N PHE A 487 28.36 -28.37 9.55
CA PHE A 487 29.34 -27.34 9.88
C PHE A 487 29.49 -27.22 11.40
N LEU A 488 28.37 -27.05 12.10
CA LEU A 488 28.34 -26.92 13.56
C LEU A 488 28.80 -28.21 14.26
N ALA A 489 28.42 -29.39 13.79
CA ALA A 489 28.88 -30.66 14.35
C ALA A 489 30.40 -30.82 14.25
N ASN A 490 31.00 -30.41 13.13
CA ASN A 490 32.46 -30.42 12.98
C ASN A 490 33.15 -29.41 13.92
N LEU A 491 32.53 -28.24 14.16
CA LEU A 491 33.01 -27.29 15.16
C LEU A 491 32.93 -27.82 16.60
N VAL A 492 31.98 -28.70 16.92
CA VAL A 492 31.92 -29.33 18.26
C VAL A 492 33.07 -30.33 18.45
N ILE A 493 33.44 -31.07 17.41
CA ILE A 493 34.41 -32.17 17.49
C ILE A 493 35.86 -31.64 17.63
N ASP A 494 36.27 -30.72 16.76
CA ASP A 494 37.65 -30.21 16.74
C ASP A 494 37.80 -28.83 17.42
N ASN A 495 36.67 -28.14 17.66
CA ASN A 495 36.52 -26.75 18.14
C ASN A 495 37.74 -25.83 17.93
N PRO A 496 38.08 -25.51 16.66
CA PRO A 496 39.18 -24.60 16.37
C PRO A 496 38.85 -23.14 16.72
N LEU A 497 37.72 -22.85 17.37
CA LEU A 497 37.22 -21.50 17.67
C LEU A 497 37.19 -21.18 19.17
N LYS A 498 37.82 -22.02 20.02
CA LYS A 498 37.91 -21.76 21.47
C LYS A 498 38.79 -20.56 21.84
N ASP A 499 39.84 -20.28 21.05
CA ASP A 499 40.76 -19.16 21.27
C ASP A 499 40.40 -17.97 20.38
N GLU A 500 41.06 -16.81 20.57
CA GLU A 500 40.90 -15.65 19.70
C GLU A 500 41.57 -15.88 18.32
N TYR A 501 40.78 -15.81 17.26
CA TYR A 501 41.27 -16.02 15.89
C TYR A 501 40.72 -14.98 14.92
N LYS A 502 41.60 -14.51 14.02
CA LYS A 502 41.25 -13.67 12.88
C LYS A 502 41.25 -14.47 11.59
N PHE A 503 40.25 -14.23 10.76
CA PHE A 503 40.04 -14.94 9.50
C PHE A 503 39.93 -13.95 8.35
N GLU A 504 40.63 -14.22 7.25
CA GLU A 504 40.39 -13.57 5.96
C GLU A 504 40.03 -14.64 4.92
N THR A 505 38.77 -14.71 4.50
CA THR A 505 38.28 -15.75 3.61
C THR A 505 37.83 -15.17 2.28
N LYS A 506 38.12 -15.89 1.19
CA LYS A 506 37.69 -15.56 -0.16
C LYS A 506 37.06 -16.80 -0.77
N SER A 507 35.80 -16.70 -1.22
CA SER A 507 35.14 -17.80 -1.89
C SER A 507 34.24 -17.33 -3.03
N THR A 508 33.92 -18.25 -3.92
CA THR A 508 33.01 -18.01 -5.05
C THR A 508 31.89 -19.03 -4.96
N VAL A 509 30.66 -18.55 -4.82
CA VAL A 509 29.47 -19.41 -4.77
C VAL A 509 28.72 -19.30 -6.08
N ASN A 510 28.64 -20.42 -6.81
CA ASN A 510 27.76 -20.54 -7.96
C ASN A 510 26.31 -20.69 -7.50
N ARG A 511 25.39 -19.95 -8.13
CA ARG A 511 23.97 -19.95 -7.78
C ARG A 511 23.38 -21.34 -8.08
N PRO A 512 22.86 -22.06 -7.08
CA PRO A 512 22.13 -23.28 -7.34
C PRO A 512 20.82 -22.97 -8.08
N SER A 513 20.33 -23.93 -8.87
CA SER A 513 18.98 -23.85 -9.42
C SER A 513 17.97 -23.58 -8.31
N GLU A 514 16.89 -22.86 -8.64
CA GLU A 514 15.78 -22.59 -7.72
C GLU A 514 16.17 -21.89 -6.40
N THR A 515 17.10 -20.93 -6.48
CA THR A 515 17.60 -20.20 -5.31
C THR A 515 17.14 -18.74 -5.35
N THR A 516 16.50 -18.30 -4.25
CA THR A 516 16.13 -16.89 -4.03
C THR A 516 17.37 -16.05 -3.72
N PHE A 517 17.29 -14.75 -3.97
CA PHE A 517 18.39 -13.81 -3.70
C PHE A 517 18.92 -13.91 -2.26
N PHE A 518 18.05 -13.79 -1.24
CA PHE A 518 18.49 -13.88 0.16
C PHE A 518 19.12 -15.23 0.53
N LYS A 519 18.61 -16.34 -0.03
CA LYS A 519 19.24 -17.66 0.17
C LYS A 519 20.62 -17.71 -0.48
N PHE A 520 20.81 -17.05 -1.61
CA PHE A 520 22.10 -16.98 -2.29
C PHE A 520 23.13 -16.19 -1.48
N ILE A 521 22.73 -15.05 -0.91
CA ILE A 521 23.55 -14.27 0.03
C ILE A 521 23.91 -15.12 1.25
N TRP A 522 22.93 -15.79 1.86
CA TRP A 522 23.17 -16.69 2.99
C TRP A 522 24.16 -17.82 2.68
N LEU A 523 24.07 -18.44 1.49
CA LEU A 523 25.04 -19.46 1.07
C LEU A 523 26.46 -18.91 0.98
N GLY A 524 26.62 -17.66 0.52
CA GLY A 524 27.91 -16.97 0.50
C GLY A 524 28.51 -16.77 1.90
N ILE A 525 27.70 -16.27 2.85
CA ILE A 525 28.11 -16.09 4.24
C ILE A 525 28.52 -17.42 4.87
N LEU A 526 27.69 -18.46 4.69
CA LEU A 526 27.96 -19.80 5.23
C LEU A 526 29.26 -20.39 4.67
N ASP A 527 29.56 -20.14 3.39
CA ASP A 527 30.77 -20.64 2.75
C ASP A 527 32.02 -19.92 3.28
N GLY A 528 31.96 -18.60 3.48
CA GLY A 528 33.05 -17.85 4.11
C GLY A 528 33.36 -18.30 5.55
N PHE A 529 32.33 -18.63 6.34
CA PHE A 529 32.57 -19.21 7.67
C PHE A 529 33.22 -20.60 7.62
N LYS A 530 32.83 -21.44 6.65
CA LYS A 530 33.42 -22.76 6.46
C LYS A 530 34.89 -22.70 6.04
N GLU A 531 35.20 -21.81 5.11
CA GLU A 531 36.56 -21.61 4.61
C GLU A 531 37.50 -21.21 5.75
N GLY A 532 37.07 -20.29 6.61
CA GLY A 532 37.87 -19.86 7.76
C GLY A 532 38.09 -20.99 8.76
N ALA A 533 37.03 -21.72 9.12
CA ALA A 533 37.10 -22.77 10.12
C ALA A 533 37.92 -24.01 9.70
N PHE A 534 38.04 -24.31 8.40
CA PHE A 534 38.65 -25.59 7.97
C PHE A 534 39.85 -25.46 7.02
N ASN A 535 40.00 -24.34 6.30
CA ASN A 535 40.97 -24.26 5.20
C ASN A 535 42.05 -23.20 5.39
N ASN A 536 41.90 -22.24 6.32
CA ASN A 536 42.85 -21.15 6.50
C ASN A 536 43.77 -21.34 7.72
N ARG A 537 45.02 -20.87 7.58
CA ARG A 537 46.02 -20.83 8.66
C ARG A 537 45.77 -19.62 9.55
N TYR A 538 45.29 -19.89 10.75
CA TYR A 538 45.06 -18.96 11.85
C TYR A 538 46.34 -18.17 12.21
N GLU A 539 46.27 -16.84 12.27
CA GLU A 539 47.21 -16.06 13.09
C GLU A 539 46.66 -16.05 14.52
N LYS A 540 47.23 -16.89 15.39
CA LYS A 540 46.91 -16.86 16.82
C LYS A 540 47.35 -15.50 17.36
N LYS A 541 46.42 -14.74 17.92
CA LYS A 541 46.76 -13.50 18.61
C LYS A 541 47.50 -13.90 19.90
N GLU A 542 48.80 -13.65 19.97
CA GLU A 542 49.53 -13.81 21.23
C GLU A 542 48.92 -12.83 22.24
N LYS A 543 48.48 -13.35 23.39
CA LYS A 543 48.03 -12.50 24.50
C LYS A 543 49.21 -11.62 24.95
N PRO A 544 49.01 -10.31 25.19
CA PRO A 544 50.07 -9.42 25.65
C PRO A 544 50.62 -9.82 27.03
#